data_AF-A0A411X1G5-F1
#
_entry.id   AF-A0A411X1G5-F1
#
_cell.length_a   1.000
_cell.length_b   1.000
_cell.length_c   1.000
_cell.angle_alpha   90.00
_cell.angle_beta   90.00
_cell.angle_gamma   90.00
#
_symmetry.space_group_name_H-M   'P 1'
#
loop_
_entity.id
_entity.type
_entity.pdbx_description
1 polymer ?
#
loop_
_entity_poly.entity_id
_entity_poly.type
_entity_poly.pdbx_seq_one_letter_code
_entity_poly.pdbx_strand_id
1 'polypeptide(L)'
;MKRIIIGAALAAGLAGLGSTAWAQSTSPAMAQHQERELARGEPARWMKADGSVQAQIATKRKEIGAALNEAMNDCKKAGRADRQACMREARATYQRDMANVKELVAQSNQMGGVYDTAGPSE
;
A
#
# COMPACT_ATOMS: atom_id res chain seq x y z
N MET A 1 40.81 25.89 -24.85
CA MET A 1 39.75 26.59 -24.11
C MET A 1 38.94 27.43 -25.07
N LYS A 2 37.67 27.08 -25.29
CA LYS A 2 36.70 27.95 -25.99
C LYS A 2 35.32 27.60 -25.44
N ARG A 3 34.83 28.45 -24.54
CA ARG A 3 33.50 28.36 -23.92
C ARG A 3 32.53 29.01 -24.90
N ILE A 4 31.62 28.22 -25.46
CA ILE A 4 30.49 28.75 -26.21
C ILE A 4 29.28 28.61 -25.29
N ILE A 5 28.91 29.75 -24.70
CA ILE A 5 27.62 29.96 -24.04
C ILE A 5 26.64 30.25 -25.17
N ILE A 6 25.71 29.34 -25.42
CA ILE A 6 24.49 29.63 -26.19
C ILE A 6 23.33 29.31 -25.24
N GLY A 7 22.84 30.37 -24.60
CA GLY A 7 21.51 30.38 -24.05
C GLY A 7 20.53 30.44 -25.22
N ALA A 8 19.68 29.42 -25.34
CA ALA A 8 18.47 29.48 -26.13
C ALA A 8 17.30 29.48 -25.15
N ALA A 9 16.77 30.67 -24.90
CA ALA A 9 15.48 30.86 -24.27
C ALA A 9 14.41 30.29 -25.22
N LEU A 10 13.84 29.14 -24.87
CA LEU A 10 12.57 28.64 -25.41
C LEU A 10 11.49 28.87 -24.35
N ALA A 11 11.09 30.13 -24.23
CA ALA A 11 9.86 30.52 -23.56
C ALA A 11 8.83 30.84 -24.66
N ALA A 12 8.11 29.82 -25.12
CA ALA A 12 6.83 29.98 -25.81
C ALA A 12 6.09 28.65 -25.82
N GLY A 13 4.96 28.61 -25.12
CA GLY A 13 3.94 27.58 -25.28
C GLY A 13 3.96 26.49 -24.21
N LEU A 14 3.44 26.82 -23.03
CA LEU A 14 2.62 25.92 -22.19
C LEU A 14 1.84 26.76 -21.15
N ALA A 15 1.25 27.87 -21.61
CA ALA A 15 0.13 28.46 -20.88
C ALA A 15 -1.10 27.58 -21.21
N GLY A 16 -1.46 26.68 -20.29
CA GLY A 16 -2.70 25.91 -20.41
C GLY A 16 -2.60 24.40 -20.23
N LEU A 17 -1.90 23.92 -19.19
CA LEU A 17 -2.26 22.66 -18.53
C LEU A 17 -2.23 22.86 -17.00
N GLY A 18 -2.73 24.02 -16.56
CA GLY A 18 -3.10 24.21 -15.18
C GLY A 18 -4.34 23.36 -14.90
N SER A 19 -4.14 22.30 -14.13
CA SER A 19 -5.14 21.70 -13.25
C SER A 19 -6.56 21.61 -13.83
N THR A 20 -6.81 20.67 -14.75
CA THR A 20 -8.15 20.07 -14.75
C THR A 20 -8.24 19.19 -13.52
N ALA A 21 -8.47 19.81 -12.37
CA ALA A 21 -9.16 19.14 -11.29
C ALA A 21 -10.52 18.75 -11.89
N TRP A 22 -10.69 17.47 -12.22
CA TRP A 22 -11.98 16.93 -12.58
C TRP A 22 -12.82 17.02 -11.31
N ALA A 23 -13.51 18.14 -11.12
CA ALA A 23 -14.55 18.24 -10.13
C ALA A 23 -15.62 17.23 -10.54
N GLN A 24 -15.58 16.04 -9.95
CA GLN A 24 -16.68 15.08 -10.04
C GLN A 24 -17.90 15.77 -9.44
N SER A 25 -18.77 16.33 -10.29
CA SER A 25 -20.07 16.82 -9.87
C SER A 25 -20.93 15.61 -9.54
N THR A 26 -21.02 15.28 -8.25
CA THR A 26 -22.05 14.35 -7.77
C THR A 26 -23.40 14.90 -8.22
N SER A 27 -24.12 14.13 -9.04
CA SER A 27 -25.45 14.56 -9.51
C SER A 27 -26.39 14.75 -8.32
N PRO A 28 -27.44 15.59 -8.41
CA PRO A 28 -28.39 15.78 -7.30
C PRO A 28 -29.00 14.47 -6.79
N ALA A 29 -29.24 13.51 -7.69
CA ALA A 29 -29.72 12.18 -7.34
C ALA A 29 -28.69 11.37 -6.55
N MET A 30 -27.39 11.47 -6.89
CA MET A 30 -26.31 10.84 -6.15
C MET A 30 -26.04 11.54 -4.81
N ALA A 31 -26.21 12.85 -4.73
CA ALA A 31 -26.11 13.60 -3.48
C ALA A 31 -27.19 13.15 -2.48
N GLN A 32 -28.45 13.06 -2.93
CA GLN A 32 -29.53 12.52 -2.08
C GLN A 32 -29.32 11.05 -1.73
N HIS A 33 -28.70 10.26 -2.61
CA HIS A 33 -28.33 8.89 -2.28
C HIS A 33 -27.25 8.84 -1.20
N GLN A 34 -26.21 9.67 -1.30
CA GLN A 34 -25.17 9.77 -0.27
C GLN A 34 -25.74 10.24 1.07
N GLU A 35 -26.62 11.24 1.09
CA GLU A 35 -27.29 11.69 2.33
C GLU A 35 -28.07 10.55 3.00
N ARG A 36 -28.78 9.72 2.22
CA ARG A 36 -29.50 8.56 2.75
C ARG A 36 -28.56 7.50 3.32
N GLU A 37 -27.45 7.22 2.66
CA GLU A 37 -26.47 6.25 3.17
C GLU A 37 -25.73 6.78 4.42
N LEU A 38 -25.41 8.08 4.46
CA LEU A 38 -24.86 8.74 5.66
C LEU A 38 -25.86 8.70 6.83
N ALA A 39 -27.14 8.96 6.57
CA ALA A 39 -28.21 8.87 7.57
C ALA A 39 -28.43 7.42 8.08
N ARG A 40 -28.19 6.43 7.22
CA ARG A 40 -28.21 5.01 7.60
C ARG A 40 -27.04 4.63 8.51
N GLY A 41 -25.95 5.41 8.46
CA GLY A 41 -24.75 5.21 9.24
C GLY A 41 -23.88 4.06 8.74
N GLU A 42 -22.68 3.96 9.31
CA GLU A 42 -21.72 2.94 8.93
C GLU A 42 -22.21 1.53 9.30
N PRO A 43 -22.03 0.52 8.44
CA PRO A 43 -22.38 -0.84 8.78
C PRO A 43 -21.63 -1.31 10.03
N ALA A 44 -22.33 -1.89 11.01
CA ALA A 44 -21.73 -2.35 12.27
C ALA A 44 -20.52 -3.28 12.09
N ARG A 45 -20.45 -4.01 10.98
CA ARG A 45 -19.30 -4.87 10.62
C ARG A 45 -18.00 -4.08 10.41
N TRP A 46 -18.06 -2.82 9.98
CA TRP A 46 -16.90 -1.95 9.78
C TRP A 46 -16.32 -1.42 11.10
N MET A 47 -17.17 -1.27 12.12
CA MET A 47 -16.75 -0.89 13.47
C MET A 47 -16.26 -2.09 14.31
N LYS A 48 -16.28 -3.29 13.73
CA LYS A 48 -15.77 -4.47 14.41
C LYS A 48 -14.25 -4.45 14.34
N ALA A 49 -13.60 -4.29 15.49
CA ALA A 49 -12.15 -4.40 15.60
C ALA A 49 -11.67 -5.68 14.90
N ASP A 50 -10.66 -5.53 14.05
CA ASP A 50 -10.12 -6.61 13.23
C ASP A 50 -9.72 -7.80 14.10
N GLY A 51 -10.38 -8.94 13.85
CA GLY A 51 -10.08 -10.31 14.28
C GLY A 51 -9.55 -10.57 15.70
N SER A 52 -9.96 -11.66 16.34
CA SER A 52 -9.22 -12.16 17.51
C SER A 52 -7.73 -12.36 17.20
N VAL A 53 -6.85 -12.30 18.21
CA VAL A 53 -5.40 -12.52 18.05
C VAL A 53 -5.11 -13.82 17.29
N GLN A 54 -5.90 -14.87 17.50
CA GLN A 54 -5.79 -16.15 16.80
C GLN A 54 -6.10 -16.01 15.30
N ALA A 55 -7.12 -15.23 14.93
CA ALA A 55 -7.43 -14.94 13.53
C ALA A 55 -6.30 -14.14 12.88
N GLN A 56 -5.74 -13.15 13.58
CA GLN A 56 -4.61 -12.36 13.09
C GLN A 56 -3.36 -13.22 12.86
N ILE A 57 -3.05 -14.14 13.78
CA ILE A 57 -1.96 -15.12 13.61
C ILE A 57 -2.22 -16.03 12.39
N ALA A 58 -3.46 -16.51 12.22
CA ALA A 58 -3.81 -17.34 11.08
C ALA A 58 -3.65 -16.58 9.75
N THR A 59 -4.05 -15.30 9.72
CA THR A 59 -3.83 -14.41 8.57
C THR A 59 -2.34 -14.20 8.32
N LYS A 60 -1.55 -13.85 9.35
CA LYS A 60 -0.11 -13.60 9.22
C LYS A 60 0.64 -14.82 8.69
N ARG A 61 0.26 -16.04 9.08
CA ARG A 61 0.83 -17.28 8.50
C ARG A 61 0.58 -17.41 7.00
N LYS A 62 -0.62 -17.04 6.53
CA LYS A 62 -0.95 -17.04 5.10
C LYS A 62 -0.12 -16.00 4.35
N GLU A 63 0.02 -14.81 4.93
CA GLU A 63 0.85 -13.73 4.36
C GLU A 63 2.33 -14.13 4.25
N ILE A 64 2.89 -14.75 5.29
CA ILE A 64 4.27 -15.28 5.26
C ILE A 64 4.44 -16.33 4.14
N GLY A 65 3.44 -17.20 3.96
CA GLY A 65 3.44 -18.17 2.86
C GLY A 65 3.35 -17.52 1.48
N ALA A 66 2.53 -16.48 1.34
CA ALA A 66 2.43 -15.70 0.11
C ALA A 66 3.75 -14.97 -0.21
N ALA A 67 4.39 -14.36 0.79
CA ALA A 67 5.68 -13.69 0.67
C ALA A 67 6.78 -14.67 0.24
N LEU A 68 6.80 -15.91 0.77
CA LEU A 68 7.72 -16.94 0.28
C LEU A 68 7.48 -17.23 -1.22
N ASN A 69 6.23 -17.39 -1.64
CA ASN A 69 5.92 -17.69 -3.04
C ASN A 69 6.35 -16.55 -3.97
N GLU A 70 6.13 -15.31 -3.56
CA GLU A 70 6.60 -14.12 -4.27
C GLU A 70 8.13 -14.09 -4.37
N ALA A 71 8.82 -14.23 -3.24
CA ALA A 71 10.28 -14.29 -3.21
C ALA A 71 10.85 -15.44 -4.07
N MET A 72 10.23 -16.62 -4.03
CA MET A 72 10.61 -17.74 -4.90
C MET A 72 10.44 -17.41 -6.38
N ASN A 73 9.39 -16.70 -6.75
CA ASN A 73 9.16 -16.29 -8.13
C ASN A 73 10.17 -15.24 -8.58
N ASP A 74 10.57 -14.33 -7.71
CA ASP A 74 11.61 -13.35 -8.01
C ASP A 74 13.00 -14.00 -8.11
N CYS A 75 13.31 -14.96 -7.24
CA CYS A 75 14.54 -15.76 -7.37
C CYS A 75 14.63 -16.50 -8.71
N LYS A 76 13.51 -16.93 -9.30
CA LYS A 76 13.51 -17.56 -10.64
C LYS A 76 13.88 -16.55 -11.74
N LYS A 77 13.56 -15.26 -11.56
CA LYS A 77 13.93 -14.18 -12.48
C LYS A 77 15.40 -13.77 -12.33
N ALA A 78 16.03 -14.05 -11.19
CA ALA A 78 17.44 -13.78 -10.96
C ALA A 78 18.37 -14.60 -11.90
N GLY A 79 19.57 -14.05 -12.12
CA GLY A 79 20.64 -14.69 -12.88
C GLY A 79 21.03 -16.06 -12.33
N ARG A 80 21.57 -16.94 -13.18
CA ARG A 80 21.86 -18.35 -12.82
C ARG A 80 22.82 -18.48 -11.62
N ALA A 81 23.77 -17.56 -11.47
CA ALA A 81 24.74 -17.56 -10.38
C ALA A 81 24.08 -17.34 -9.01
N ASP A 82 23.12 -16.42 -8.93
CA ASP A 82 22.54 -15.97 -7.65
C ASP A 82 21.26 -16.72 -7.27
N ARG A 83 20.62 -17.37 -8.24
CA ARG A 83 19.32 -18.05 -8.06
C ARG A 83 19.29 -19.02 -6.87
N GLN A 84 20.32 -19.85 -6.70
CA GLN A 84 20.37 -20.83 -5.62
C GLN A 84 20.54 -20.17 -4.25
N ALA A 85 21.36 -19.12 -4.17
CA ALA A 85 21.53 -18.36 -2.93
C ALA A 85 20.23 -17.66 -2.55
N CYS A 86 19.59 -16.97 -3.51
CA CYS A 86 18.27 -16.34 -3.34
C CYS A 86 17.22 -17.34 -2.83
N MET A 87 17.16 -18.54 -3.43
CA MET A 87 16.19 -19.56 -2.99
C MET A 87 16.43 -20.08 -1.58
N ARG A 88 17.68 -20.12 -1.11
CA ARG A 88 17.98 -20.50 0.28
C ARG A 88 17.59 -19.39 1.23
N GLU A 89 17.91 -18.15 0.90
CA GLU A 89 17.60 -16.98 1.72
C GLU A 89 16.08 -16.82 1.92
N ALA A 90 15.30 -16.91 0.84
CA ALA A 90 13.84 -16.81 0.94
C ALA A 90 13.22 -17.92 1.82
N ARG A 91 13.75 -19.15 1.77
CA ARG A 91 13.33 -20.23 2.68
C ARG A 91 13.74 -19.98 4.13
N ALA A 92 14.94 -19.45 4.36
CA ALA A 92 15.42 -19.10 5.69
C ALA A 92 14.56 -17.98 6.30
N THR A 93 14.20 -16.96 5.51
CA THR A 93 13.26 -15.91 5.90
C THR A 93 11.91 -16.49 6.28
N TYR A 94 11.32 -17.36 5.45
CA TYR A 94 10.07 -18.04 5.79
C TYR A 94 10.13 -18.79 7.12
N GLN A 95 11.20 -19.57 7.36
CA GLN A 95 11.36 -20.32 8.61
C GLN A 95 11.45 -19.40 9.83
N ARG A 96 12.25 -18.34 9.73
CA ARG A 96 12.37 -17.32 10.78
C ARG A 96 11.03 -16.64 11.05
N ASP A 97 10.31 -16.24 10.01
CA ASP A 97 9.07 -15.48 10.17
C ASP A 97 7.96 -16.38 10.75
N MET A 98 7.89 -17.65 10.34
CA MET A 98 6.96 -18.62 10.93
C MET A 98 7.25 -18.89 12.41
N ALA A 99 8.54 -18.97 12.79
CA ALA A 99 8.94 -19.13 14.20
C ALA A 99 8.56 -17.90 15.04
N ASN A 100 8.58 -16.71 14.45
CA ASN A 100 8.33 -15.43 15.12
C ASN A 100 6.93 -14.85 14.85
N VAL A 101 5.97 -15.65 14.35
CA VAL A 101 4.68 -15.14 13.85
C VAL A 101 3.88 -14.33 14.87
N LYS A 102 3.97 -14.66 16.16
CA LYS A 102 3.28 -13.92 17.23
C LYS A 102 3.85 -12.51 17.40
N GLU A 103 5.17 -12.38 17.34
CA GLU A 103 5.86 -11.09 17.41
C GLU A 103 5.52 -10.24 16.19
N LEU A 104 5.50 -10.84 15.00
CA LEU A 104 5.12 -10.15 13.76
C LEU A 104 3.67 -9.63 13.81
N VAL A 105 2.75 -10.36 14.44
CA VAL A 105 1.38 -9.85 14.69
C VAL A 105 1.40 -8.69 15.68
N ALA A 106 2.12 -8.81 16.80
CA ALA A 106 2.23 -7.73 17.78
C ALA A 106 2.81 -6.45 17.16
N GLN A 107 3.87 -6.56 16.37
CA GLN A 107 4.48 -5.45 15.63
C GLN A 107 3.51 -4.83 14.62
N SER A 108 2.74 -5.65 13.89
CA SER A 108 1.74 -5.15 12.93
C SER A 108 0.67 -4.30 13.63
N ASN A 109 0.22 -4.74 14.80
CA ASN A 109 -0.79 -4.03 15.58
C ASN A 109 -0.27 -2.73 16.20
N GLN A 110 1.03 -2.66 16.54
CA GLN A 110 1.67 -1.43 17.03
C GLN A 110 1.75 -0.36 15.93
N MET A 111 1.99 -0.76 14.67
CA MET A 111 1.98 0.18 13.53
C MET A 111 0.56 0.65 13.17
N GLY A 112 -0.47 -0.13 13.51
CA GLY A 112 -1.89 0.15 13.29
C GLY A 112 -2.44 1.44 13.90
N GLY A 113 -1.77 1.97 14.93
CA GLY A 113 -2.20 3.19 15.63
C GLY A 113 -1.55 4.48 15.13
N VAL A 114 -0.71 4.42 14.10
CA VAL A 114 0.15 5.56 13.69
C VAL A 114 -0.48 6.40 12.56
N TYR A 115 -1.52 5.89 11.88
CA TYR A 115 -2.21 6.63 10.83
C TYR A 115 -3.46 7.31 11.40
N ASP A 116 -3.32 8.61 11.70
CA ASP A 116 -4.49 9.49 11.82
C ASP A 116 -4.99 9.81 10.41
N THR A 117 -6.01 9.08 9.97
CA THR A 117 -6.66 9.32 8.67
C THR A 117 -7.70 10.44 8.74
N ALA A 118 -7.91 11.05 9.91
CA ALA A 118 -8.64 12.29 10.00
C ALA A 118 -7.74 13.41 9.45
N GLY A 119 -7.90 13.72 8.16
CA GLY A 119 -7.44 15.00 7.64
C GLY A 119 -7.99 16.15 8.52
N PRO A 120 -7.32 17.31 8.54
CA PRO A 120 -7.75 18.42 9.38
C PRO A 120 -9.24 18.70 9.15
N SER A 121 -10.01 18.71 10.23
CA SER A 121 -11.38 19.19 10.24
C SER A 121 -11.36 20.69 9.98
N GLU A 122 -11.40 21.06 8.69
CA GLU A 122 -11.74 22.41 8.25
C GLU A 122 -13.25 22.67 8.34
#